data_AF-A0A2V6F5T9-F1
#
_entry.id   AF-A0A2V6F5T9-F1
#
_cell.length_a   1.000
_cell.length_b   1.000
_cell.length_c   1.000
_cell.angle_alpha   90.00
_cell.angle_beta   90.00
_cell.angle_gamma   90.00
#
_symmetry.space_group_name_H-M   'P 1'
#
loop_
_entity.id
_entity.type
_entity.pdbx_description
1 polymer ?
#
loop_
_entity_poly.entity_id
_entity_poly.type
_entity_poly.pdbx_seq_one_letter_code
_entity_poly.pdbx_strand_id
1 'polypeptide(L)'
;MSEIKRSCSSCLRLFLSLALMSAIASFGAPRITEFMAANDSALADENGEFSDWIEIHNPDTTPISLAGYFLTENATNLHKWTFPTVTLNPGAYWVVFASGKNRADPAGQLHTDFQLSADGIARTPSARSDGTGVPVRVFQKARASRAGRTCHYVWLPCRARFIAG
;
A
#
# COMPACT_ATOMS: atom_id res chain seq x y z
N MET A 1 7.21 7.59 74.22
CA MET A 1 5.84 7.16 73.85
C MET A 1 5.28 8.21 72.89
N SER A 2 4.59 7.76 71.83
CA SER A 2 3.89 8.50 70.75
C SER A 2 4.75 9.26 69.72
N GLU A 3 5.00 8.72 68.51
CA GLU A 3 4.13 8.64 67.29
C GLU A 3 4.46 9.78 66.31
N ILE A 4 5.28 9.54 65.28
CA ILE A 4 4.85 9.16 63.91
C ILE A 4 3.68 10.01 63.39
N LYS A 5 3.99 11.05 62.58
CA LYS A 5 3.18 11.45 61.41
C LYS A 5 4.09 12.00 60.31
N ARG A 6 4.83 11.12 59.63
CA ARG A 6 5.44 11.45 58.33
C ARG A 6 4.30 11.43 57.30
N SER A 7 3.80 12.62 56.99
CA SER A 7 2.69 12.83 56.07
C SER A 7 3.03 12.30 54.67
N CYS A 8 2.24 11.32 54.23
CA CYS A 8 2.30 10.65 52.94
C CYS A 8 1.81 11.60 51.83
N SER A 9 2.67 12.52 51.39
CA SER A 9 2.38 13.45 50.28
C SER A 9 2.80 12.90 48.90
N SER A 10 3.25 11.64 48.84
CA SER A 10 3.77 11.00 47.61
C SER A 10 2.83 9.99 46.95
N CYS A 11 1.65 9.70 47.53
CA CYS A 11 0.70 8.80 46.87
C CYS A 11 -0.26 9.53 45.91
N LEU A 12 -0.55 10.82 46.13
CA LEU A 12 -1.55 11.54 45.30
C LEU A 12 -0.99 12.03 43.95
N ARG A 13 0.34 12.14 43.81
CA ARG A 13 0.97 12.47 42.51
C ARG A 13 1.16 11.26 41.60
N LEU A 14 0.92 10.04 42.09
CA LEU A 14 1.10 8.82 41.30
C LEU A 14 -0.15 8.38 40.54
N PHE A 15 -1.30 9.01 40.76
CA PHE A 15 -2.55 8.72 40.04
C PHE A 15 -2.89 9.74 38.93
N LEU A 16 -2.16 10.86 38.83
CA LEU A 16 -2.21 11.77 37.67
C LEU A 16 -1.17 11.41 36.59
N SER A 17 -0.72 10.15 36.58
CA SER A 17 0.02 9.55 35.46
C SER A 17 -0.85 8.59 34.64
N LEU A 18 -2.18 8.57 34.90
CA LEU A 18 -3.12 7.71 34.22
C LEU A 18 -3.24 8.10 32.74
N ALA A 19 -2.47 7.38 31.93
CA ALA A 19 -2.75 7.00 30.55
C ALA A 19 -3.24 8.12 29.62
N LEU A 20 -2.32 8.99 29.19
CA LEU A 20 -2.40 9.54 27.84
C LEU A 20 -1.29 8.92 26.98
N MET A 21 -1.34 7.59 26.84
CA MET A 21 -0.80 6.97 25.63
C MET A 21 -1.82 7.26 24.53
N SER A 22 -1.73 8.44 23.92
CA SER A 22 -2.40 8.66 22.64
C SER A 22 -1.90 7.56 21.70
N ALA A 23 -2.78 6.63 21.34
CA ALA A 23 -2.54 5.78 20.18
C ALA A 23 -2.41 6.75 18.99
N ILE A 24 -1.18 6.94 18.52
CA ILE A 24 -0.96 7.66 17.27
C ILE A 24 -1.56 6.73 16.21
N ALA A 25 -2.79 7.02 15.77
CA ALA A 25 -3.35 6.37 14.60
C ALA A 25 -2.48 6.77 13.41
N SER A 26 -1.56 5.87 13.02
CA SER A 26 -0.83 6.01 11.77
C SER A 26 -1.79 5.67 10.65
N PHE A 27 -2.30 6.68 9.94
CA PHE A 27 -3.02 6.47 8.68
C PHE A 27 -2.03 5.92 7.65
N GLY A 28 -2.13 4.64 7.34
CA GLY A 28 -1.42 3.96 6.28
C GLY A 28 -2.07 4.22 4.93
N ALA A 29 -1.28 4.72 3.99
CA ALA A 29 -1.73 4.84 2.60
C ALA A 29 -2.22 3.47 2.05
N PRO A 30 -3.25 3.46 1.18
CA PRO A 30 -3.74 2.23 0.56
C PRO A 30 -2.58 1.60 -0.21
N ARG A 31 -2.28 0.32 -0.03
CA ARG A 31 -1.05 -0.29 -0.56
C ARG A 31 -1.34 -1.41 -1.56
N ILE A 32 -0.44 -1.63 -2.51
CA ILE A 32 -0.46 -2.89 -3.23
C ILE A 32 -0.12 -3.98 -2.24
N THR A 33 -1.04 -4.93 -2.09
CA THR A 33 -0.78 -6.14 -1.36
C THR A 33 -0.25 -7.20 -2.33
N GLU A 34 -0.97 -7.56 -3.36
CA GLU A 34 -0.54 -8.63 -4.26
C GLU A 34 -0.55 -8.15 -5.71
N PHE A 35 0.18 -8.87 -6.56
CA PHE A 35 0.02 -8.77 -7.99
C PHE A 35 0.41 -10.11 -8.61
N MET A 36 -0.20 -10.42 -9.74
CA MET A 36 0.13 -11.59 -10.54
C MET A 36 0.39 -11.14 -11.98
N ALA A 37 1.61 -11.35 -12.44
CA ALA A 37 1.98 -11.23 -13.84
C ALA A 37 2.04 -12.62 -14.46
N ALA A 38 1.68 -12.73 -15.75
CA ALA A 38 1.47 -13.98 -16.46
C ALA A 38 0.48 -14.90 -15.73
N ASN A 39 -0.73 -14.39 -15.48
CA ASN A 39 -1.80 -15.18 -14.89
C ASN A 39 -2.35 -16.17 -15.92
N ASP A 40 -2.08 -17.47 -15.76
CA ASP A 40 -2.58 -18.48 -16.71
C ASP A 40 -3.87 -19.18 -16.24
N SER A 41 -4.22 -19.07 -14.95
CA SER A 41 -5.34 -19.85 -14.37
C SER A 41 -5.89 -19.40 -13.01
N ALA A 42 -5.29 -18.41 -12.34
CA ALA A 42 -5.63 -18.12 -10.95
C ALA A 42 -6.93 -17.33 -10.80
N LEU A 43 -7.06 -16.23 -11.54
CA LEU A 43 -8.22 -15.35 -11.49
C LEU A 43 -8.64 -14.93 -12.90
N ALA A 44 -9.86 -15.26 -13.30
CA ALA A 44 -10.42 -14.79 -14.56
C ALA A 44 -11.16 -13.45 -14.35
N ASP A 45 -11.14 -12.59 -15.37
CA ASP A 45 -11.97 -11.40 -15.43
C ASP A 45 -13.43 -11.72 -15.80
N GLU A 46 -14.28 -10.70 -15.94
CA GLU A 46 -15.71 -10.88 -16.28
C GLU A 46 -15.94 -11.41 -17.69
N ASN A 47 -14.90 -11.44 -18.53
CA ASN A 47 -14.90 -12.05 -19.86
C ASN A 47 -14.32 -13.47 -19.86
N GLY A 48 -13.90 -14.00 -18.70
CA GLY A 48 -13.29 -15.32 -18.59
C GLY A 48 -11.79 -15.33 -18.97
N GLU A 49 -11.16 -14.16 -19.10
CA GLU A 49 -9.74 -14.05 -19.46
C GLU A 49 -8.87 -13.99 -18.20
N PHE A 50 -7.77 -14.72 -18.21
CA PHE A 50 -6.77 -14.69 -17.13
C PHE A 50 -5.80 -13.52 -17.34
N SER A 51 -6.29 -12.30 -17.21
CA SER A 51 -5.42 -11.12 -17.26
C SER A 51 -4.55 -11.04 -16.01
N ASP A 52 -3.39 -10.39 -16.14
CA ASP A 52 -2.60 -9.96 -14.99
C ASP A 52 -3.47 -9.12 -14.04
N TRP A 53 -3.15 -9.11 -12.75
CA TRP A 53 -3.93 -8.35 -11.78
C TRP A 53 -3.08 -7.81 -10.64
N ILE A 54 -3.61 -6.78 -10.00
CA ILE A 54 -3.00 -6.05 -8.89
C ILE A 54 -4.07 -5.92 -7.80
N GLU A 55 -3.73 -6.31 -6.58
CA GLU A 55 -4.59 -6.16 -5.41
C GLU A 55 -4.13 -4.97 -4.56
N ILE A 56 -5.11 -4.15 -4.15
CA ILE A 56 -4.91 -2.95 -3.35
C ILE A 56 -5.69 -3.07 -2.07
N HIS A 57 -5.05 -2.80 -0.96
CA HIS A 57 -5.63 -2.92 0.37
C HIS A 57 -5.56 -1.60 1.13
N ASN A 58 -6.68 -1.21 1.73
CA ASN A 58 -6.74 -0.18 2.76
C ASN A 58 -6.41 -0.77 4.15
N PRO A 59 -5.20 -0.54 4.73
CA PRO A 59 -4.88 -1.01 6.08
C PRO A 59 -5.62 -0.27 7.20
N ASP A 60 -6.24 0.86 6.91
CA ASP A 60 -6.69 1.79 7.93
C ASP A 60 -8.03 1.40 8.52
N THR A 61 -8.32 1.99 9.66
CA THR A 61 -9.62 1.90 10.33
C THR A 61 -10.66 2.86 9.76
N THR A 62 -10.28 3.67 8.77
CA THR A 62 -11.15 4.65 8.09
C THR A 62 -11.20 4.39 6.58
N PRO A 63 -12.32 4.73 5.90
CA PRO A 63 -12.39 4.63 4.45
C PRO A 63 -11.36 5.51 3.74
N ILE A 64 -10.80 5.03 2.62
CA ILE A 64 -9.85 5.76 1.78
C ILE A 64 -10.41 5.87 0.36
N SER A 65 -10.44 7.09 -0.18
CA SER A 65 -10.70 7.31 -1.61
C SER A 65 -9.44 7.11 -2.43
N LEU A 66 -9.55 6.33 -3.51
CA LEU A 66 -8.49 6.14 -4.52
C LEU A 66 -8.47 7.26 -5.57
N ALA A 67 -9.34 8.27 -5.48
CA ALA A 67 -9.33 9.39 -6.41
C ALA A 67 -7.97 10.11 -6.43
N GLY A 68 -7.42 10.30 -7.64
CA GLY A 68 -6.11 10.92 -7.85
C GLY A 68 -4.91 10.04 -7.48
N TYR A 69 -5.11 8.74 -7.25
CA TYR A 69 -4.03 7.76 -7.28
C TYR A 69 -3.76 7.32 -8.71
N PHE A 70 -2.55 6.84 -8.95
CA PHE A 70 -2.13 6.32 -10.25
C PHE A 70 -1.47 4.95 -10.12
N LEU A 71 -1.69 4.09 -11.13
CA LEU A 71 -0.91 2.87 -11.35
C LEU A 71 0.07 3.08 -12.50
N THR A 72 1.29 2.58 -12.34
CA THR A 72 2.26 2.54 -13.43
C THR A 72 3.26 1.39 -13.29
N GLU A 73 3.67 0.85 -14.43
CA GLU A 73 4.83 -0.04 -14.54
C GLU A 73 6.11 0.71 -14.96
N ASN A 74 6.01 2.01 -15.28
CA ASN A 74 7.13 2.81 -15.75
C ASN A 74 7.59 3.81 -14.68
N ALA A 75 8.84 3.67 -14.24
CA ALA A 75 9.45 4.53 -13.24
C ALA A 75 9.64 6.00 -13.68
N THR A 76 9.51 6.31 -14.97
CA THR A 76 9.60 7.67 -15.52
C THR A 76 8.24 8.25 -15.91
N ASN A 77 7.19 7.44 -16.01
CA ASN A 77 5.82 7.91 -16.21
C ASN A 77 4.95 7.52 -15.01
N LEU A 78 4.84 8.45 -14.06
CA LEU A 78 4.16 8.24 -12.79
C LEU A 78 2.62 8.33 -12.89
N HIS A 79 2.08 8.88 -13.97
CA HIS A 79 0.66 9.18 -14.15
C HIS A 79 0.02 8.28 -15.23
N LYS A 80 0.52 7.05 -15.39
CA LYS A 80 0.16 6.19 -16.53
C LYS A 80 -1.32 5.84 -16.55
N TRP A 81 -1.85 5.27 -15.48
CA TRP A 81 -3.28 4.96 -15.36
C TRP A 81 -3.87 5.57 -14.10
N THR A 82 -5.01 6.25 -14.23
CA THR A 82 -5.64 6.99 -13.11
C THR A 82 -6.81 6.18 -12.54
N PHE A 83 -6.89 6.08 -11.22
CA PHE A 83 -8.05 5.47 -10.59
C PHE A 83 -9.31 6.30 -10.82
N PRO A 84 -10.46 5.65 -11.08
CA PRO A 84 -11.74 6.32 -10.95
C PRO A 84 -12.06 6.58 -9.48
N THR A 85 -13.15 7.29 -9.21
CA THR A 85 -13.56 7.60 -7.83
C THR A 85 -14.12 6.35 -7.16
N VAL A 86 -13.23 5.58 -6.51
CA VAL A 86 -13.54 4.38 -5.74
C VAL A 86 -13.12 4.61 -4.29
N THR A 87 -13.97 4.19 -3.35
CA THR A 87 -13.68 4.25 -1.92
C THR A 87 -13.47 2.84 -1.37
N LEU A 88 -12.29 2.61 -0.80
CA LEU A 88 -11.97 1.41 -0.05
C LEU A 88 -12.40 1.59 1.41
N ASN A 89 -13.33 0.77 1.87
CA ASN A 89 -13.69 0.69 3.29
C ASN A 89 -12.50 0.21 4.15
N PRO A 90 -12.56 0.37 5.48
CA PRO A 90 -11.53 -0.14 6.39
C PRO A 90 -11.26 -1.63 6.17
N GLY A 91 -9.98 -2.01 5.99
CA GLY A 91 -9.58 -3.39 5.74
C GLY A 91 -10.00 -3.98 4.39
N ALA A 92 -10.59 -3.18 3.50
CA ALA A 92 -11.10 -3.66 2.22
C ALA A 92 -9.99 -3.80 1.18
N TYR A 93 -10.20 -4.74 0.27
CA TYR A 93 -9.33 -5.05 -0.86
C TYR A 93 -10.03 -4.72 -2.17
N TRP A 94 -9.26 -4.38 -3.20
CA TRP A 94 -9.75 -4.16 -4.55
C TRP A 94 -8.78 -4.73 -5.56
N VAL A 95 -9.31 -5.46 -6.55
CA VAL A 95 -8.52 -6.02 -7.65
C VAL A 95 -8.66 -5.16 -8.89
N VAL A 96 -7.52 -4.86 -9.51
CA VAL A 96 -7.42 -4.17 -10.80
C VAL A 96 -6.72 -5.08 -11.78
N PHE A 97 -7.36 -5.41 -12.90
CA PHE A 97 -6.77 -6.19 -13.97
C PHE A 97 -5.82 -5.34 -14.81
N ALA A 98 -4.57 -5.76 -14.96
CA ALA A 98 -3.62 -5.17 -15.87
C ALA A 98 -3.74 -5.86 -17.24
N SER A 99 -4.81 -5.54 -17.97
CA SER A 99 -5.17 -6.22 -19.23
C SER A 99 -4.88 -5.41 -20.50
N GLY A 100 -4.72 -4.09 -20.38
CA GLY A 100 -4.67 -3.18 -21.53
C GLY A 100 -6.04 -2.70 -22.03
N LYS A 101 -7.15 -3.16 -21.44
CA LYS A 101 -8.51 -2.81 -21.89
C LYS A 101 -8.96 -1.39 -21.50
N ASN A 102 -8.29 -0.75 -20.55
CA ASN A 102 -8.58 0.60 -20.05
C ASN A 102 -10.05 0.82 -19.62
N ARG A 103 -10.59 -0.08 -18.80
CA ARG A 103 -11.95 0.01 -18.23
C ARG A 103 -11.87 0.60 -16.82
N ALA A 104 -12.43 1.78 -16.62
CA ALA A 104 -12.36 2.50 -15.34
C ALA A 104 -13.74 2.81 -14.74
N ASP A 105 -14.74 1.98 -15.00
CA ASP A 105 -16.06 2.12 -14.40
C ASP A 105 -16.06 1.56 -12.96
N PRO A 106 -16.31 2.38 -11.92
CA PRO A 106 -16.42 1.91 -10.53
C PRO A 106 -17.48 0.82 -10.30
N ALA A 107 -18.47 0.69 -11.20
CA ALA A 107 -19.53 -0.32 -11.10
C ALA A 107 -19.09 -1.71 -11.61
N GLY A 108 -17.92 -1.83 -12.26
CA GLY A 108 -17.42 -3.06 -12.84
C GLY A 108 -16.01 -3.43 -12.39
N GLN A 109 -15.40 -4.40 -13.07
CA GLN A 109 -13.99 -4.69 -12.88
C GLN A 109 -13.14 -3.60 -13.51
N LEU A 110 -12.10 -3.18 -12.79
CA LEU A 110 -11.18 -2.16 -13.28
C LEU A 110 -10.09 -2.81 -14.12
N HIS A 111 -9.83 -2.26 -15.29
CA HIS A 111 -8.77 -2.67 -16.20
C HIS A 111 -7.86 -1.49 -16.51
N THR A 112 -6.55 -1.65 -16.30
CA THR A 112 -5.59 -0.64 -16.73
C THR A 112 -5.45 -0.61 -18.25
N ASP A 113 -4.82 0.45 -18.77
CA ASP A 113 -4.42 0.60 -20.17
C ASP A 113 -3.07 -0.09 -20.48
N PHE A 114 -2.58 -0.94 -19.58
CA PHE A 114 -1.34 -1.69 -19.74
C PHE A 114 -1.43 -3.11 -19.18
N GLN A 115 -0.41 -3.92 -19.45
CA GLN A 115 -0.23 -5.26 -18.88
C GLN A 115 0.98 -5.28 -17.96
N LEU A 116 1.07 -6.25 -17.04
CA LEU A 116 2.25 -6.37 -16.19
C LEU A 116 3.34 -7.12 -16.95
N SER A 117 4.48 -6.47 -17.16
CA SER A 117 5.67 -7.21 -17.55
C SER A 117 6.08 -8.23 -16.46
N ALA A 118 6.58 -9.41 -16.83
CA ALA A 118 6.95 -10.48 -15.89
C ALA A 118 8.07 -10.13 -14.89
N ASP A 119 8.81 -9.03 -15.12
CA ASP A 119 10.10 -8.75 -14.45
C ASP A 119 10.04 -7.90 -13.15
N GLY A 120 8.97 -7.90 -12.36
CA GLY A 120 9.06 -7.06 -11.14
C GLY A 120 7.97 -7.15 -10.10
N ILE A 121 8.33 -6.56 -8.96
CA ILE A 121 7.74 -6.73 -7.63
C ILE A 121 7.07 -5.41 -7.24
N ALA A 122 5.84 -5.47 -6.72
CA ALA A 122 5.12 -4.30 -6.23
C ALA A 122 5.79 -3.67 -4.99
N ARG A 123 5.78 -2.34 -4.92
CA ARG A 123 6.13 -1.59 -3.70
C ARG A 123 4.93 -0.80 -3.19
N THR A 124 4.95 -0.51 -1.90
CA THR A 124 4.01 0.41 -1.24
C THR A 124 3.94 1.76 -1.97
N PRO A 125 2.81 2.47 -1.88
CA PRO A 125 2.68 3.81 -2.40
C PRO A 125 3.79 4.67 -1.84
N SER A 126 4.51 5.33 -2.73
CA SER A 126 5.47 6.35 -2.35
C SER A 126 4.96 7.66 -2.91
N ALA A 127 4.91 8.69 -2.06
CA ALA A 127 4.88 10.05 -2.55
C ALA A 127 6.17 10.26 -3.33
N ARG A 128 6.06 10.37 -4.66
CA ARG A 128 7.20 10.65 -5.54
C ARG A 128 6.90 11.95 -6.26
N SER A 129 7.85 12.86 -6.33
CA SER A 129 7.68 14.07 -7.13
C SER A 129 7.88 13.72 -8.60
N ASP A 130 7.01 14.25 -9.45
CA ASP A 130 7.13 14.24 -10.92
C ASP A 130 8.14 15.29 -11.43
N GLY A 131 8.90 15.92 -10.53
CA GLY A 131 9.78 17.05 -10.84
C GLY A 131 9.13 18.43 -10.64
N THR A 132 7.82 18.52 -10.39
CA THR A 132 7.11 19.78 -10.12
C THR A 132 7.08 20.18 -8.64
N GLY A 133 7.62 19.32 -7.76
CA GLY A 133 7.56 19.52 -6.31
C GLY A 133 6.23 19.11 -5.67
N VAL A 134 5.26 18.65 -6.45
CA VAL A 134 3.98 18.10 -5.95
C VAL A 134 4.14 16.60 -5.70
N PRO A 135 3.71 16.07 -4.53
CA PRO A 135 3.75 14.64 -4.28
C PRO A 135 2.69 13.92 -5.12
N VAL A 136 3.13 13.01 -5.99
CA VAL A 136 2.27 12.12 -6.75
C VAL A 136 2.06 10.84 -5.95
N ARG A 137 0.79 10.41 -5.83
CA ARG A 137 0.41 9.15 -5.18
C ARG A 137 0.40 8.03 -6.21
N VAL A 138 1.51 7.30 -6.27
CA VAL A 138 1.75 6.30 -7.31
C VAL A 138 1.97 4.93 -6.70
N PHE A 139 1.31 3.95 -7.30
CA PHE A 139 1.63 2.55 -7.16
C PHE A 139 2.60 2.16 -8.29
N GLN A 140 3.83 1.80 -7.93
CA GLN A 140 4.88 1.51 -8.91
C GLN A 140 5.42 0.09 -8.76
N LYS A 141 5.67 -0.55 -9.90
CA LYS A 141 6.53 -1.74 -10.01
C LYS A 141 7.99 -1.38 -9.69
N ALA A 142 8.66 -2.18 -8.87
CA ALA A 142 10.11 -2.17 -8.70
C ALA A 142 10.77 -3.25 -9.55
N ARG A 143 11.90 -2.90 -10.18
CA ARG A 143 12.72 -3.80 -11.00
C ARG A 143 13.20 -4.98 -10.15
N ALA A 144 12.85 -6.22 -10.52
CA ALA A 144 13.47 -7.40 -9.93
C ALA A 144 14.92 -7.49 -10.39
N SER A 145 15.87 -7.55 -9.47
CA SER A 145 17.23 -7.98 -9.80
C SER A 145 17.21 -9.51 -9.94
N ARG A 146 17.12 -9.97 -11.20
CA ARG A 146 17.33 -11.34 -11.71
C ARG A 146 16.79 -12.53 -10.86
N ALA A 147 15.87 -13.25 -11.51
CA ALA A 147 15.45 -14.64 -11.31
C ALA A 147 14.56 -14.93 -10.08
N GLY A 148 13.30 -15.30 -10.37
CA GLY A 148 12.41 -15.96 -9.40
C GLY A 148 10.97 -15.50 -9.54
N ARG A 149 10.18 -16.24 -10.32
CA ARG A 149 8.73 -16.07 -10.48
C ARG A 149 8.06 -16.47 -9.15
N THR A 150 7.08 -15.67 -8.71
CA THR A 150 6.41 -15.65 -7.39
C THR A 150 7.17 -14.89 -6.29
N CYS A 151 6.50 -13.91 -5.68
CA CYS A 151 6.98 -13.22 -4.49
C CYS A 151 5.87 -13.23 -3.44
N HIS A 152 5.89 -14.25 -2.56
CA HIS A 152 5.25 -14.17 -1.25
C HIS A 152 6.11 -13.25 -0.36
N TYR A 153 5.47 -12.32 0.37
CA TYR A 153 6.10 -11.25 1.15
C TYR A 153 7.23 -11.67 2.09
N VAL A 154 8.25 -10.80 2.21
CA VAL A 154 9.07 -10.68 3.43
C VAL A 154 9.31 -9.21 3.73
N TRP A 155 8.80 -8.77 4.89
CA TRP A 155 9.20 -7.54 5.57
C TRP A 155 10.70 -7.59 5.90
N LEU A 156 11.46 -6.52 5.60
CA LEU A 156 12.55 -5.95 6.42
C LEU A 156 13.18 -4.74 5.68
N PRO A 157 13.66 -3.69 6.38
CA PRO A 157 14.29 -2.53 5.76
C PRO A 157 15.69 -2.93 5.29
N CYS A 158 15.86 -3.20 4.00
CA CYS A 158 17.18 -3.50 3.48
C CYS A 158 18.00 -2.20 3.41
N ARG A 159 18.81 -1.95 4.45
CA ARG A 159 20.02 -1.12 4.33
C ARG A 159 20.92 -1.81 3.30
N ALA A 160 20.94 -1.27 2.08
CA ALA A 160 21.94 -1.63 1.10
C ALA A 160 23.32 -1.19 1.61
N ARG A 161 24.13 -2.12 2.12
CA ARG A 161 25.58 -1.95 2.20
C ARG A 161 26.21 -2.92 1.23
N PHE A 162 26.63 -2.39 0.08
CA PHE A 162 27.47 -3.08 -0.88
C PHE A 162 28.82 -3.40 -0.24
N ILE A 163 29.26 -4.65 -0.34
CA ILE A 163 30.70 -4.96 -0.43
C ILE A 163 30.88 -5.65 -1.78
N ALA A 164 31.74 -5.02 -2.59
CA ALA A 164 32.09 -5.43 -3.94
C ALA A 164 32.95 -6.70 -3.94
N GLY A 165 32.80 -7.48 -5.01
CA GLY A 165 33.75 -8.43 -5.54
C GLY A 165 33.74 -8.32 -7.05
#